data_AF-A0AAN8J0T6-F1
#
_entry.id   AF-A0AAN8J0T6-F1
#
_cell.length_a   1.000
_cell.length_b   1.000
_cell.length_c   1.000
_cell.angle_alpha   90.00
_cell.angle_beta   90.00
_cell.angle_gamma   90.00
#
_symmetry.space_group_name_H-M   'P 1'
#
loop_
_entity.id
_entity.type
_entity.pdbx_description
1 polymer ?
#
loop_
_entity_poly.entity_id
_entity_poly.type
_entity_poly.pdbx_seq_one_letter_code
_entity_poly.pdbx_strand_id
1 'polypeptide(L)'
;MCLIIASTAHGHTVCDGGIVDASYLKHFPPDCKVVDGDLVFQEHSFEVADNMSSNCMASVTTVKGRLVYEGITSHSSSPCLNSLKEINHSTSGPAIELRRNKGLTSLRLEKLIKIRNKDEVVFRVIQDKFLEQTSDYELQSLVKAAGGNQSHCRDLFFVWQQYGEAPDTEESYLMFFVIYGIISVIVYVSIIFAHFVFKVHIPPHMRRGK
;
A
#
# COMPACT_ATOMS: atom_id res chain seq x y z
N MET A 1 -2.51 -12.31 27.51
CA MET A 1 -1.11 -12.07 27.89
C MET A 1 -0.30 -13.16 27.20
N CYS A 2 0.28 -12.87 26.02
CA CYS A 2 1.11 -13.84 25.30
C CYS A 2 2.52 -13.82 25.90
N LEU A 3 2.97 -14.97 26.38
CA LEU A 3 4.35 -15.18 26.83
C LEU A 3 5.22 -15.31 25.57
N ILE A 4 6.19 -14.41 25.39
CA ILE A 4 7.28 -14.58 24.41
C ILE A 4 8.31 -15.51 25.05
N ILE A 5 8.53 -16.68 24.47
CA ILE A 5 9.52 -17.65 24.97
C ILE A 5 10.68 -17.68 23.98
N ALA A 6 11.80 -17.03 24.34
CA ALA A 6 13.04 -17.18 23.60
C ALA A 6 13.60 -18.60 23.80
N SER A 7 13.56 -19.43 22.76
CA SER A 7 14.17 -20.77 22.76
C SER A 7 15.61 -20.68 22.27
N THR A 8 16.57 -20.90 23.17
CA THR A 8 18.00 -20.91 22.83
C THR A 8 18.45 -22.29 22.37
N ALA A 9 18.46 -22.51 21.06
CA ALA A 9 19.25 -23.57 20.43
C ALA A 9 20.46 -22.92 19.72
N HIS A 10 21.65 -23.47 19.96
CA HIS A 10 22.98 -22.92 19.63
C HIS A 10 23.09 -22.02 18.38
N GLY A 11 23.53 -20.77 18.62
CA GLY A 11 24.18 -19.88 17.63
C GLY A 11 23.34 -18.74 17.06
N HIS A 12 22.01 -18.83 17.13
CA HIS A 12 21.10 -17.80 16.63
C HIS A 12 19.98 -17.55 17.64
N THR A 13 19.84 -16.30 18.09
CA THR A 13 18.69 -15.89 18.89
C THR A 13 17.48 -15.87 17.95
N VAL A 14 16.58 -16.84 18.13
CA VAL A 14 15.33 -16.99 17.39
C VAL A 14 14.22 -16.32 18.20
N CYS A 15 13.38 -15.53 17.54
CA CYS A 15 12.24 -14.84 18.16
C CYS A 15 10.98 -15.11 17.35
N ASP A 16 9.84 -15.04 18.02
CA ASP A 16 8.56 -15.22 17.35
C ASP A 16 8.20 -14.00 16.49
N GLY A 17 7.53 -14.24 15.36
CA GLY A 17 6.89 -13.21 14.56
C GLY A 17 5.64 -12.63 15.23
N GLY A 18 5.09 -11.59 14.62
CA GLY A 18 3.87 -10.94 15.11
C GLY A 18 3.59 -9.61 14.43
N ILE A 19 2.63 -8.89 15.01
CA ILE A 19 2.33 -7.51 14.62
C ILE A 19 3.39 -6.61 15.24
N VAL A 20 4.08 -5.83 14.41
CA VAL A 20 5.20 -4.98 14.82
C VAL A 20 4.67 -3.66 15.37
N ASP A 21 4.03 -3.69 16.54
CA ASP A 21 3.55 -2.50 17.24
C ASP A 21 4.54 -2.04 18.35
N ALA A 22 4.18 -0.99 19.09
CA ALA A 22 4.98 -0.49 20.22
C ALA A 22 5.21 -1.54 21.31
N SER A 23 4.21 -2.39 21.57
CA SER A 23 4.33 -3.44 22.58
C SER A 23 5.29 -4.51 22.10
N TYR A 24 5.20 -4.93 20.85
CA TYR A 24 6.10 -5.88 20.23
C TYR A 24 7.54 -5.37 20.26
N LEU A 25 7.78 -4.15 19.77
CA LEU A 25 9.12 -3.56 19.72
C LEU A 25 9.72 -3.34 21.11
N LYS A 26 8.90 -2.98 22.11
CA LYS A 26 9.36 -2.82 23.51
C LYS A 26 9.91 -4.11 24.11
N HIS A 27 9.38 -5.26 23.71
CA HIS A 27 9.80 -6.57 24.22
C HIS A 27 10.67 -7.36 23.23
N PHE A 28 10.96 -6.78 22.06
CA PHE A 28 11.72 -7.46 21.03
C PHE A 28 13.19 -7.61 21.45
N PRO A 29 13.76 -8.83 21.42
CA PRO A 29 15.14 -9.04 21.84
C PRO A 29 16.13 -8.29 20.91
N PRO A 30 17.05 -7.47 21.44
CA PRO A 30 17.97 -6.66 20.63
C PRO A 30 19.01 -7.50 19.88
N ASP A 31 19.22 -8.75 20.27
CA ASP A 31 20.15 -9.70 19.65
C ASP A 31 19.45 -10.71 18.73
N CYS A 32 18.14 -10.54 18.50
CA CYS A 32 17.36 -11.40 17.63
C CYS A 32 17.90 -11.42 16.20
N LYS A 33 18.33 -12.58 15.70
CA LYS A 33 18.85 -12.72 14.33
C LYS A 33 17.84 -13.34 13.38
N VAL A 34 16.98 -14.20 13.90
CA VAL A 34 16.03 -14.98 13.13
C VAL A 34 14.65 -14.77 13.72
N VAL A 35 13.70 -14.33 12.90
CA VAL A 35 12.29 -14.35 13.26
C VAL A 35 11.66 -15.62 12.72
N ASP A 36 10.98 -16.37 13.58
CA ASP A 36 10.18 -17.54 13.21
C ASP A 36 8.70 -17.15 13.21
N GLY A 37 8.09 -17.13 12.02
CA GLY A 37 6.75 -16.60 11.81
C GLY A 37 6.71 -15.30 11.02
N ASP A 38 5.48 -14.82 10.82
CA ASP A 38 5.18 -13.65 9.97
C ASP A 38 5.45 -12.35 10.73
N LEU A 39 5.91 -11.32 10.02
CA LEU A 39 5.97 -9.95 10.53
C LEU A 39 4.91 -9.10 9.82
N VAL A 40 4.06 -8.45 10.62
CA VAL A 40 2.97 -7.61 10.11
C VAL A 40 3.21 -6.17 10.53
N PHE A 41 3.41 -5.30 9.54
CA PHE A 41 3.57 -3.86 9.69
C PHE A 41 2.28 -3.17 9.30
N GLN A 42 1.72 -2.39 10.23
CA GLN A 42 0.51 -1.60 10.03
C GLN A 42 0.85 -0.11 10.21
N GLU A 43 -0.08 0.78 9.91
CA GLU A 43 0.14 2.24 10.04
C GLU A 43 0.78 2.65 11.38
N HIS A 44 0.22 2.17 12.50
CA HIS A 44 0.76 2.47 13.84
C HIS A 44 2.16 1.91 14.09
N SER A 45 2.61 0.90 13.33
CA SER A 45 3.99 0.39 13.39
C SER A 45 5.02 1.44 12.99
N PHE A 46 4.66 2.33 12.05
CA PHE A 46 5.57 3.35 11.51
C PHE A 46 5.66 4.56 12.44
N GLU A 47 4.53 5.01 12.99
CA GLU A 47 4.49 6.09 13.99
C GLU A 47 5.36 5.77 15.21
N VAL A 48 5.35 4.49 15.62
CA VAL A 48 6.14 4.00 16.76
C VAL A 48 7.62 3.91 16.39
N ALA A 49 7.94 3.39 15.20
CA ALA A 49 9.32 3.23 14.77
C ALA A 49 10.04 4.55 14.55
N ASP A 50 9.35 5.58 14.01
CA ASP A 50 9.89 6.94 13.89
C ASP A 50 10.23 7.53 15.26
N ASN A 51 9.44 7.21 16.29
CA ASN A 51 9.67 7.65 17.67
C ASN A 51 10.71 6.80 18.43
N MET A 52 11.00 5.57 17.99
CA MET A 52 11.88 4.62 18.68
C MET A 52 13.34 4.61 18.18
N SER A 53 13.74 5.56 17.33
CA SER A 53 15.00 5.55 16.56
C SER A 53 14.96 4.52 15.42
N SER A 54 15.45 4.93 14.24
CA SER A 54 15.41 4.29 12.91
C SER A 54 16.05 2.90 12.77
N ASN A 55 16.25 2.16 13.88
CA ASN A 55 16.90 0.87 13.98
C ASN A 55 16.09 -0.14 14.80
N CYS A 56 14.76 -0.09 14.74
CA CYS A 56 13.93 -1.19 15.25
C CYS A 56 14.35 -2.50 14.57
N MET A 57 14.55 -3.58 15.32
CA MET A 57 14.94 -4.92 14.83
C MET A 57 16.19 -4.98 13.91
N ALA A 58 17.13 -4.05 14.05
CA ALA A 58 18.32 -3.95 13.18
C ALA A 58 19.26 -5.17 13.18
N SER A 59 19.11 -6.10 14.14
CA SER A 59 19.86 -7.35 14.22
C SER A 59 19.27 -8.48 13.36
N VAL A 60 18.01 -8.36 12.93
CA VAL A 60 17.29 -9.41 12.20
C VAL A 60 17.89 -9.56 10.81
N THR A 61 18.39 -10.75 10.51
CA THR A 61 18.97 -11.11 9.22
C THR A 61 18.11 -12.09 8.43
N THR A 62 17.22 -12.82 9.11
CA THR A 62 16.40 -13.85 8.49
C THR A 62 14.98 -13.82 9.04
N VAL A 63 13.99 -13.95 8.17
CA VAL A 63 12.58 -14.14 8.52
C VAL A 63 12.10 -15.46 7.94
N LYS A 64 11.64 -16.38 8.79
CA LYS A 64 11.05 -17.67 8.40
C LYS A 64 9.53 -17.56 8.36
N GLY A 65 9.04 -16.69 7.49
CA GLY A 65 7.64 -16.33 7.41
C GLY A 65 7.42 -15.28 6.33
N ARG A 66 6.27 -14.62 6.38
CA ARG A 66 5.88 -13.55 5.46
C ARG A 66 6.23 -12.19 6.03
N LEU A 67 6.48 -11.24 5.13
CA LEU A 67 6.42 -9.81 5.45
C LEU A 67 5.09 -9.26 4.93
N VAL A 68 4.29 -8.73 5.84
CA VAL A 68 2.99 -8.15 5.52
C VAL A 68 3.01 -6.66 5.83
N TYR A 69 2.66 -5.83 4.87
CA TYR A 69 2.50 -4.39 5.03
C TYR A 69 1.04 -4.03 4.73
N GLU A 70 0.34 -3.47 5.70
CA GLU A 70 -1.11 -3.22 5.59
C GLU A 70 -1.54 -1.84 6.07
N GLY A 71 -2.31 -1.13 5.24
CA GLY A 71 -3.03 0.08 5.63
C GLY A 71 -2.15 1.31 5.87
N ILE A 72 -0.93 1.36 5.35
CA ILE A 72 -0.01 2.49 5.55
C ILE A 72 -0.43 3.67 4.69
N THR A 73 -0.89 4.76 5.31
CA THR A 73 -1.40 5.94 4.58
C THR A 73 -0.37 7.07 4.45
N SER A 74 0.57 7.18 5.39
CA SER A 74 1.63 8.19 5.37
C SER A 74 2.74 7.85 4.36
N HIS A 75 3.37 8.88 3.80
CA HIS A 75 4.56 8.72 2.95
C HIS A 75 5.75 8.23 3.77
N SER A 76 5.84 6.91 3.90
CA SER A 76 6.75 6.28 4.85
C SER A 76 7.52 5.14 4.18
N SER A 77 8.77 5.00 4.59
CA SER A 77 9.61 3.87 4.22
C SER A 77 9.65 2.88 5.39
N SER A 78 9.63 1.57 5.12
CA SER A 78 9.66 0.54 6.17
C SER A 78 10.87 0.74 7.10
N PRO A 79 10.69 0.88 8.43
CA PRO A 79 11.76 1.39 9.30
C PRO A 79 12.63 0.32 9.96
N CYS A 80 12.25 -0.96 9.94
CA CYS A 80 12.77 -1.95 10.92
C CYS A 80 13.66 -3.08 10.37
N LEU A 81 13.94 -3.17 9.07
CA LEU A 81 14.55 -4.38 8.49
C LEU A 81 15.83 -4.12 7.68
N ASN A 82 16.59 -3.10 8.08
CA ASN A 82 17.81 -2.63 7.39
C ASN A 82 18.95 -3.68 7.31
N SER A 83 18.87 -4.76 8.07
CA SER A 83 19.84 -5.86 8.07
C SER A 83 19.31 -7.17 7.50
N LEU A 84 18.05 -7.19 7.06
CA LEU A 84 17.42 -8.41 6.55
C LEU A 84 18.12 -8.86 5.27
N LYS A 85 18.54 -10.13 5.24
CA LYS A 85 19.26 -10.74 4.10
C LYS A 85 18.45 -11.84 3.43
N GLU A 86 17.66 -12.58 4.20
CA GLU A 86 16.91 -13.73 3.70
C GLU A 86 15.47 -13.73 4.23
N ILE A 87 14.51 -13.94 3.32
CA ILE A 87 13.15 -14.35 3.65
C ILE A 87 13.02 -15.81 3.23
N ASN A 88 12.56 -16.66 4.14
CA ASN A 88 12.37 -18.09 3.89
C ASN A 88 10.94 -18.49 4.25
N HIS A 89 10.04 -18.31 3.30
CA HIS A 89 8.64 -18.68 3.44
C HIS A 89 8.43 -20.11 2.90
N SER A 90 8.18 -21.06 3.80
CA SER A 90 8.01 -22.48 3.46
C SER A 90 6.55 -22.92 3.35
N THR A 91 5.59 -22.06 3.70
CA THR A 91 4.15 -22.34 3.59
C THR A 91 3.60 -21.81 2.27
N SER A 92 2.35 -22.16 1.95
CA SER A 92 1.68 -21.63 0.75
C SER A 92 1.31 -20.17 0.95
N GLY A 93 1.56 -19.34 -0.05
CA GLY A 93 1.33 -17.92 -0.05
C GLY A 93 2.50 -17.12 -0.62
N PRO A 94 2.31 -15.80 -0.71
CA PRO A 94 3.40 -14.88 -1.05
C PRO A 94 4.35 -14.71 0.13
N ALA A 95 5.64 -14.54 -0.14
CA ALA A 95 6.64 -14.18 0.87
C ALA A 95 6.50 -12.72 1.32
N ILE A 96 6.06 -11.83 0.41
CA ILE A 96 5.79 -10.42 0.70
C ILE A 96 4.37 -10.07 0.26
N GLU A 97 3.59 -9.52 1.18
CA GLU A 97 2.20 -9.13 0.96
C GLU A 97 2.00 -7.64 1.30
N LEU A 98 1.55 -6.87 0.31
CA LEU A 98 1.27 -5.44 0.39
C LEU A 98 -0.23 -5.23 0.20
N ARG A 99 -0.88 -4.61 1.18
CA ARG A 99 -2.34 -4.46 1.21
C ARG A 99 -2.74 -3.05 1.58
N ARG A 100 -3.48 -2.37 0.70
CA ARG A 100 -4.12 -1.08 1.01
C ARG A 100 -3.15 -0.01 1.50
N ASN A 101 -1.89 -0.05 1.08
CA ASN A 101 -0.95 1.02 1.40
C ASN A 101 -1.08 2.14 0.37
N LYS A 102 -1.45 3.33 0.84
CA LYS A 102 -1.61 4.54 0.02
C LYS A 102 -0.34 5.39 -0.03
N GLY A 103 0.49 5.33 1.01
CA GLY A 103 1.70 6.12 1.14
C GLY A 103 3.02 5.34 1.23
N LEU A 104 2.99 4.00 1.22
CA LEU A 104 4.21 3.20 1.29
C LEU A 104 5.05 3.35 0.02
N THR A 105 6.19 4.03 0.13
CA THR A 105 7.09 4.31 -1.01
C THR A 105 8.29 3.37 -1.09
N SER A 106 8.66 2.73 0.02
CA SER A 106 9.84 1.87 0.10
C SER A 106 9.72 0.84 1.23
N LEU A 107 10.20 -0.38 0.98
CA LEU A 107 10.35 -1.44 1.99
C LEU A 107 11.73 -1.40 2.68
N ARG A 108 12.68 -0.59 2.18
CA ARG A 108 14.07 -0.46 2.69
C ARG A 108 14.79 -1.78 2.92
N LEU A 109 14.51 -2.76 2.07
CA LEU A 109 15.14 -4.09 2.14
C LEU A 109 16.45 -4.13 1.33
N GLU A 110 17.31 -3.12 1.49
CA GLU A 110 18.50 -2.90 0.67
C GLU A 110 19.52 -4.05 0.74
N LYS A 111 19.55 -4.78 1.87
CA LYS A 111 20.45 -5.92 2.09
C LYS A 111 19.80 -7.26 1.78
N LEU A 112 18.55 -7.27 1.32
CA LEU A 112 17.85 -8.50 0.99
C LEU A 112 18.46 -9.09 -0.28
N ILE A 113 19.07 -10.26 -0.13
CA ILE A 113 19.75 -10.95 -1.22
C ILE A 113 19.01 -12.21 -1.67
N LYS A 114 18.07 -12.69 -0.86
CA LYS A 114 17.41 -13.97 -1.10
C LYS A 114 15.99 -14.02 -0.55
N ILE A 115 15.05 -14.43 -1.40
CA ILE A 115 13.70 -14.80 -1.01
C ILE A 115 13.49 -16.24 -1.47
N ARG A 116 13.23 -17.13 -0.53
CA ARG A 116 12.76 -18.48 -0.80
C ARG A 116 11.26 -18.49 -0.57
N ASN A 117 10.51 -18.86 -1.59
CA ASN A 117 9.08 -19.02 -1.52
C ASN A 117 8.72 -20.40 -2.06
N LYS A 118 7.75 -21.05 -1.43
CA LYS A 118 7.24 -22.34 -1.94
C LYS A 118 6.45 -22.16 -3.24
N ASP A 119 5.69 -21.08 -3.32
CA ASP A 119 4.82 -20.79 -4.46
C ASP A 119 5.54 -19.91 -5.50
N GLU A 120 5.05 -19.96 -6.73
CA GLU A 120 5.57 -19.13 -7.84
C GLU A 120 5.35 -17.63 -7.59
N VAL A 121 4.19 -17.28 -7.01
CA VAL A 121 3.87 -15.91 -6.62
C VAL A 121 4.61 -15.56 -5.34
N VAL A 122 5.62 -14.70 -5.46
CA VAL A 122 6.44 -14.23 -4.32
C VAL A 122 5.87 -12.97 -3.70
N PHE A 123 5.30 -12.09 -4.53
CA PHE A 123 4.78 -10.80 -4.13
C PHE A 123 3.27 -10.75 -4.38
N ARG A 124 2.51 -10.32 -3.38
CA ARG A 124 1.07 -10.07 -3.51
C ARG A 124 0.79 -8.61 -3.21
N VAL A 125 0.19 -7.91 -4.17
CA VAL A 125 -0.08 -6.48 -4.10
C VAL A 125 -1.58 -6.25 -4.28
N ILE A 126 -2.27 -5.81 -3.22
CA ILE A 126 -3.73 -5.71 -3.16
C ILE A 126 -4.12 -4.27 -2.83
N GLN A 127 -4.82 -3.59 -3.75
CA GLN A 127 -5.28 -2.21 -3.56
C GLN A 127 -4.17 -1.26 -3.08
N ASP A 128 -2.97 -1.44 -3.63
CA ASP A 128 -1.76 -0.83 -3.11
C ASP A 128 -1.09 0.05 -4.17
N LYS A 129 -0.50 1.17 -3.76
CA LYS A 129 0.22 2.09 -4.65
C LYS A 129 1.73 1.88 -4.66
N PHE A 130 2.25 0.90 -3.91
CA PHE A 130 3.68 0.64 -3.82
C PHE A 130 4.35 0.48 -5.18
N LEU A 131 3.76 -0.28 -6.11
CA LEU A 131 4.35 -0.47 -7.45
C LEU A 131 4.38 0.81 -8.29
N GLU A 132 3.55 1.80 -7.99
CA GLU A 132 3.52 3.11 -8.66
C GLU A 132 4.50 4.10 -8.01
N GLN A 133 4.79 3.93 -6.72
CA GLN A 133 5.58 4.86 -5.91
C GLN A 133 7.01 4.39 -5.65
N THR A 134 7.28 3.09 -5.73
CA THR A 134 8.60 2.50 -5.48
C THR A 134 9.59 2.89 -6.57
N SER A 135 10.86 3.02 -6.19
CA SER A 135 11.93 3.22 -7.18
C SER A 135 12.15 1.95 -8.03
N ASP A 136 12.54 2.15 -9.30
CA ASP A 136 12.94 1.06 -10.20
C ASP A 136 14.08 0.22 -9.61
N TYR A 137 15.00 0.87 -8.90
CA TYR A 137 16.14 0.21 -8.26
C TYR A 137 15.68 -0.77 -7.17
N GLU A 138 14.77 -0.34 -6.30
CA GLU A 138 14.25 -1.19 -5.24
C GLU A 138 13.45 -2.37 -5.81
N LEU A 139 12.58 -2.09 -6.80
CA LEU A 139 11.81 -3.14 -7.47
C LEU A 139 12.72 -4.19 -8.13
N GLN A 140 13.76 -3.76 -8.85
CA GLN A 140 14.74 -4.67 -9.44
C GLN A 140 15.51 -5.48 -8.40
N SER A 141 15.87 -4.86 -7.27
CA SER A 141 16.54 -5.55 -6.16
C SER A 141 15.65 -6.66 -5.59
N LEU A 142 14.37 -6.38 -5.36
CA LEU A 142 13.39 -7.36 -4.86
C LEU A 142 13.20 -8.52 -5.85
N VAL A 143 13.04 -8.22 -7.14
CA VAL A 143 12.91 -9.24 -8.19
C VAL A 143 14.14 -10.14 -8.24
N LYS A 144 15.34 -9.55 -8.16
CA LYS A 144 16.60 -10.29 -8.13
C LYS A 144 16.71 -11.17 -6.90
N ALA A 145 16.33 -10.67 -5.71
CA ALA A 145 16.33 -11.45 -4.47
C ALA A 145 15.37 -12.64 -4.54
N ALA A 146 14.25 -12.50 -5.25
CA ALA A 146 13.30 -13.58 -5.54
C ALA A 146 13.80 -14.61 -6.58
N GLY A 147 15.01 -14.45 -7.12
CA GLY A 147 15.53 -15.32 -8.18
C GLY A 147 14.92 -15.05 -9.55
N GLY A 148 14.17 -13.96 -9.70
CA GLY A 148 13.62 -13.51 -10.96
C GLY A 148 14.66 -12.91 -11.90
N ASN A 149 14.31 -12.91 -13.18
CA ASN A 149 14.99 -12.14 -14.21
C ASN A 149 13.97 -11.22 -14.91
N GLN A 150 14.42 -10.35 -15.82
CA GLN A 150 13.52 -9.41 -16.52
C GLN A 150 12.39 -10.11 -17.29
N SER A 151 12.59 -11.34 -17.77
CA SER A 151 11.58 -12.08 -18.54
C SER A 151 10.50 -12.76 -17.68
N HIS A 152 10.81 -13.09 -16.42
CA HIS A 152 9.88 -13.77 -15.48
C HIS A 152 9.41 -12.86 -14.33
N CYS A 153 9.65 -11.55 -14.44
CA CYS A 153 9.26 -10.60 -13.41
C CYS A 153 7.75 -10.66 -13.11
N ARG A 154 6.90 -10.78 -14.15
CA ARG A 154 5.43 -10.80 -13.96
C ARG A 154 4.92 -12.00 -13.18
N ASP A 155 5.55 -13.16 -13.35
CA ASP A 155 5.12 -14.42 -12.73
C ASP A 155 5.29 -14.37 -11.20
N LEU A 156 6.20 -13.51 -10.72
CA LEU A 156 6.46 -13.31 -9.29
C LEU A 156 5.40 -12.46 -8.59
N PHE A 157 4.59 -11.69 -9.33
CA PHE A 157 3.63 -10.75 -8.76
C PHE A 157 2.19 -11.18 -9.03
N PHE A 158 1.41 -11.25 -7.96
CA PHE A 158 -0.04 -11.18 -8.05
C PHE A 158 -0.49 -9.76 -7.70
N VAL A 159 -1.02 -9.05 -8.69
CA VAL A 159 -1.53 -7.68 -8.51
C VAL A 159 -3.04 -7.68 -8.63
N TRP A 160 -3.72 -7.24 -7.58
CA TRP A 160 -5.16 -7.00 -7.59
C TRP A 160 -5.43 -5.55 -7.20
N GLN A 161 -5.72 -4.72 -8.20
CA GLN A 161 -6.24 -3.38 -7.99
C GLN A 161 -7.75 -3.42 -8.19
N GLN A 162 -8.52 -3.03 -7.16
CA GLN A 162 -9.92 -2.73 -7.38
C GLN A 162 -9.97 -1.39 -8.13
N TYR A 163 -10.14 -1.45 -9.45
CA TYR A 163 -10.53 -0.30 -10.27
C TYR A 163 -11.89 0.18 -9.75
N GLY A 164 -11.90 1.08 -8.76
CA GLY A 164 -13.15 1.48 -8.11
C GLY A 164 -13.05 2.16 -6.75
N GLU A 165 -11.88 2.57 -6.27
CA GLU A 165 -11.88 3.75 -5.40
C GLU A 165 -12.17 4.94 -6.31
N ALA A 166 -13.44 5.39 -6.31
CA ALA A 166 -13.78 6.71 -6.79
C ALA A 166 -12.73 7.68 -6.22
N PRO A 167 -12.17 8.60 -7.05
CA PRO A 167 -11.23 9.61 -6.55
C PRO A 167 -11.86 10.21 -5.30
N ASP A 168 -11.13 10.45 -4.21
CA ASP A 168 -11.69 10.98 -2.95
C ASP A 168 -12.76 12.05 -3.24
N THR A 169 -14.03 11.64 -3.22
CA THR A 169 -15.00 12.16 -4.20
C THR A 169 -15.85 13.28 -3.65
N GLU A 170 -15.70 13.60 -2.37
CA GLU A 170 -16.42 14.72 -1.78
C GLU A 170 -16.04 16.03 -2.50
N GLU A 171 -14.74 16.31 -2.71
CA GLU A 171 -14.34 17.53 -3.43
C GLU A 171 -14.61 17.46 -4.93
N SER A 172 -14.50 16.27 -5.55
CA SER A 172 -14.74 16.09 -6.98
C SER A 172 -16.23 16.21 -7.34
N TYR A 173 -17.13 15.67 -6.51
CA TYR A 173 -18.57 15.83 -6.69
C TYR A 173 -18.99 17.27 -6.44
N LEU A 174 -18.44 17.93 -5.41
CA LEU A 174 -18.76 19.32 -5.12
C LEU A 174 -18.34 20.24 -6.28
N MET A 175 -17.15 20.02 -6.85
CA MET A 175 -16.72 20.71 -8.08
C MET A 175 -17.63 20.40 -9.28
N PHE A 176 -18.04 19.15 -9.46
CA PHE A 176 -18.98 18.76 -10.52
C PHE A 176 -20.34 19.49 -10.38
N PHE A 177 -20.91 19.53 -9.17
CA PHE A 177 -22.18 20.22 -8.90
C PHE A 177 -22.06 21.74 -9.06
N VAL A 178 -20.93 22.34 -8.66
CA VAL A 178 -20.67 23.77 -8.85
C VAL A 178 -20.58 24.11 -10.34
N ILE A 179 -19.80 23.33 -11.12
CA ILE A 179 -19.68 23.53 -12.57
C ILE A 179 -21.05 23.36 -13.25
N TYR A 180 -21.80 22.31 -12.90
CA TYR A 180 -23.13 22.07 -13.43
C TYR A 180 -24.09 23.22 -13.10
N GLY A 181 -24.07 23.73 -11.87
CA GLY A 181 -24.87 24.87 -11.43
C GLY A 181 -24.56 26.14 -12.23
N ILE A 182 -23.27 26.47 -12.41
CA ILE A 182 -22.83 27.63 -13.20
C ILE A 182 -23.31 27.51 -14.65
N ILE A 183 -23.11 26.35 -15.29
CA ILE A 183 -23.54 26.11 -16.67
C ILE A 183 -25.06 26.24 -16.79
N SER A 184 -25.82 25.67 -15.85
CA SER A 184 -27.28 25.75 -15.84
C SER A 184 -27.77 27.20 -15.76
N VAL A 185 -27.18 28.02 -14.89
CA VAL A 185 -27.50 29.46 -14.79
C VAL A 185 -27.19 30.19 -16.09
N ILE A 186 -26.03 29.93 -16.70
CA ILE A 186 -25.66 30.56 -17.99
C ILE A 186 -26.68 30.21 -19.08
N VAL A 187 -27.09 28.95 -19.17
CA VAL A 187 -28.12 28.50 -20.13
C VAL A 187 -29.45 29.19 -19.86
N TYR A 188 -29.90 29.24 -18.61
CA TYR A 188 -31.15 29.92 -18.23
C TYR A 188 -31.14 31.41 -18.56
N VAL A 189 -30.06 32.12 -18.21
CA VAL A 189 -29.91 33.54 -18.52
C VAL A 189 -29.91 33.77 -20.03
N SER A 190 -29.25 32.90 -20.79
CA SER A 190 -29.23 32.98 -22.27
C SER A 190 -30.62 32.78 -22.88
N ILE A 191 -31.42 31.84 -22.35
CA ILE A 191 -32.81 31.62 -22.77
C ILE A 191 -33.69 32.84 -22.45
N ILE A 192 -33.58 33.38 -21.24
CA ILE A 192 -34.34 34.57 -20.81
C ILE A 192 -33.95 35.76 -21.69
N PHE A 193 -32.66 36.02 -21.86
CA PHE A 193 -32.15 37.09 -22.72
C PHE A 193 -32.65 36.95 -24.15
N ALA A 194 -32.60 35.73 -24.71
CA ALA A 194 -33.14 35.46 -26.04
C ALA A 194 -34.64 35.75 -26.12
N HIS A 195 -35.43 35.40 -25.10
CA HIS A 195 -36.85 35.73 -25.04
C HIS A 195 -37.12 37.23 -25.01
N PHE A 196 -36.35 38.00 -24.24
CA PHE A 196 -36.50 39.45 -24.13
C PHE A 196 -36.03 40.20 -25.39
N VAL A 197 -34.85 39.85 -25.92
CA VAL A 197 -34.24 40.55 -27.04
C VAL A 197 -34.91 40.18 -28.36
N PHE A 198 -35.07 38.88 -28.62
CA PHE A 198 -35.66 38.45 -29.89
C PHE A 198 -37.17 38.54 -29.89
N LYS A 199 -37.80 38.95 -28.76
CA LYS A 199 -39.26 38.96 -28.54
C LYS A 199 -39.89 37.82 -29.32
N VAL A 200 -39.50 36.57 -29.04
CA VAL A 200 -39.97 35.41 -29.80
C VAL A 200 -41.49 35.44 -29.77
N HIS A 201 -42.08 36.05 -30.80
CA HIS A 201 -43.50 36.20 -30.96
C HIS A 201 -43.90 34.81 -31.36
N ILE A 202 -44.45 34.04 -30.40
CA ILE A 202 -45.21 32.85 -30.72
C ILE A 202 -46.25 33.34 -31.72
N PRO A 203 -46.13 32.97 -33.00
CA PRO A 203 -46.92 33.61 -34.00
C PRO A 203 -48.38 33.22 -33.75
N PRO A 204 -49.32 34.16 -33.90
CA PRO A 204 -50.68 34.05 -33.37
C PRO A 204 -51.49 32.86 -33.91
N HIS A 205 -51.01 32.19 -34.97
CA HIS A 205 -51.64 31.00 -35.54
C HIS A 205 -51.49 29.73 -34.69
N MET A 206 -50.62 29.69 -33.67
CA MET A 206 -50.53 28.55 -32.74
C MET A 206 -51.47 28.65 -31.52
N ARG A 207 -52.28 29.70 -31.37
CA ARG A 207 -53.23 29.88 -30.25
C ARG A 207 -54.62 29.24 -30.47
N ARG A 208 -54.84 28.48 -31.55
CA ARG A 208 -56.12 27.77 -31.77
C ARG A 208 -55.97 26.28 -31.46
N GLY A 209 -56.30 25.94 -30.22
CA GLY A 209 -56.70 24.60 -29.79
C GLY A 209 -57.83 24.75 -28.78
N LYS A 210 -59.05 24.74 -29.29
CA LYS A 210 -60.20 24.17 -28.59
C LYS A 210 -60.19 22.68 -28.87
#